data_AF-A0A239P217-F1
#
_entry.id   AF-A0A239P217-F1
#
_cell.length_a   1.000
_cell.length_b   1.000
_cell.length_c   1.000
_cell.angle_alpha   90.00
_cell.angle_beta   90.00
_cell.angle_gamma   90.00
#
_symmetry.space_group_name_H-M   'P 1'
#
loop_
_entity.id
_entity.type
_entity.pdbx_description
1 polymer ?
#
loop_
_entity_poly.entity_id
_entity_poly.type
_entity_poly.pdbx_seq_one_letter_code
_entity_poly.pdbx_strand_id
1 'polypeptide(L)'
;MNLDSVLRRLVTDGPAGWGERQAVRVAEEVAAARSGHVEWEPGDEEWVHVVDGRIVAQISKRFPLALVVGDDLAGVFRRTLPQVTLLPHGWSEEFDPEGFSALDLFLETA
;
A
#
# COMPACT_ATOMS: atom_id res chain seq x y z
N MET A 1 2.65 -7.69 20.23
CA MET A 1 2.09 -6.39 19.79
C MET A 1 0.78 -6.69 19.09
N ASN A 2 -0.31 -5.95 19.33
CA ASN A 2 -1.62 -6.20 18.72
C ASN A 2 -1.80 -5.29 17.48
N LEU A 3 -2.41 -5.82 16.41
CA LEU A 3 -2.81 -5.11 15.19
C LEU A 3 -3.46 -3.74 15.48
N ASP A 4 -4.30 -3.64 16.51
CA ASP A 4 -4.94 -2.39 16.92
C ASP A 4 -3.95 -1.26 17.24
N SER A 5 -2.80 -1.62 17.81
CA SER A 5 -1.75 -0.64 18.16
C SER A 5 -1.03 -0.15 16.91
N VAL A 6 -0.88 -1.01 15.91
CA VAL A 6 -0.25 -0.67 14.63
C VAL A 6 -1.16 0.22 13.80
N LEU A 7 -2.44 -0.14 13.70
CA LEU A 7 -3.46 0.67 13.02
C LEU A 7 -3.59 2.06 13.67
N ARG A 8 -3.60 2.15 15.01
CA ARG A 8 -3.59 3.45 15.70
C ARG A 8 -2.35 4.28 15.33
N ARG A 9 -1.18 3.66 15.24
CA ARG A 9 0.04 4.35 14.85
C ARG A 9 -0.04 4.85 13.40
N LEU A 10 -0.54 4.05 12.47
CA LEU A 10 -0.75 4.48 11.07
C LEU A 10 -1.70 5.66 10.95
N VAL A 11 -2.73 5.71 11.79
CA VAL A 11 -3.69 6.83 11.84
C VAL A 11 -3.08 8.07 12.50
N THR A 12 -2.23 7.90 13.51
CA THR A 12 -1.70 9.02 14.33
C THR A 12 -0.43 9.62 13.75
N ASP A 13 0.47 8.78 13.23
CA ASP A 13 1.78 9.15 12.66
C ASP A 13 1.74 9.23 11.12
N GLY A 14 0.58 8.99 10.52
CA GLY A 14 0.40 9.03 9.07
C GLY A 14 0.61 10.43 8.48
N PRO A 15 0.85 10.53 7.16
CA PRO A 15 0.98 11.81 6.47
C PRO A 15 -0.27 12.66 6.70
N ALA A 16 -0.04 13.90 7.13
CA ALA A 16 -1.11 14.86 7.36
C ALA A 16 -1.94 15.05 6.08
N GLY A 17 -3.27 14.84 6.19
CA GLY A 17 -4.18 14.95 5.05
C GLY A 17 -4.27 13.71 4.18
N TRP A 18 -3.83 12.54 4.66
CA TRP A 18 -4.11 11.28 3.96
C TRP A 18 -5.60 11.11 3.69
N GLY A 19 -5.90 10.59 2.50
CA GLY A 19 -7.25 10.40 2.00
C GLY A 19 -7.21 10.01 0.52
N GLU A 20 -8.38 9.84 -0.08
CA GLU A 20 -8.53 9.39 -1.47
C GLU A 20 -7.63 10.13 -2.46
N ARG A 21 -7.65 11.48 -2.47
CA ARG A 21 -6.83 12.28 -3.40
C ARG A 21 -5.34 11.98 -3.28
N GLN A 22 -4.85 11.77 -2.06
CA GLN A 22 -3.45 11.46 -1.82
C GLN A 22 -3.13 10.02 -2.25
N ALA A 23 -4.00 9.06 -1.94
CA ALA A 23 -3.86 7.68 -2.38
C ALA A 23 -3.82 7.55 -3.91
N VAL A 24 -4.70 8.26 -4.63
CA VAL A 24 -4.72 8.31 -6.10
C VAL A 24 -3.43 8.88 -6.65
N ARG A 25 -3.00 10.03 -6.12
CA ARG A 25 -1.75 10.66 -6.55
C ARG A 25 -0.56 9.72 -6.39
N VAL A 26 -0.47 9.00 -5.26
CA VAL A 26 0.60 8.01 -5.05
C VAL A 26 0.49 6.87 -6.07
N ALA A 27 -0.73 6.38 -6.32
CA ALA A 27 -0.95 5.33 -7.33
C ALA A 27 -0.49 5.78 -8.72
N GLU A 28 -0.82 7.00 -9.13
CA GLU A 28 -0.41 7.59 -10.41
C GLU A 28 1.12 7.74 -10.51
N GLU A 29 1.77 8.22 -9.45
CA GLU A 29 3.23 8.37 -9.41
C GLU A 29 3.94 7.00 -9.47
N VAL A 30 3.41 5.97 -8.80
CA VAL A 30 3.92 4.59 -8.84
C VAL A 30 3.66 3.96 -10.21
N ALA A 31 2.46 4.12 -10.78
CA ALA A 31 2.10 3.63 -12.11
C ALA A 31 3.02 4.23 -13.18
N ALA A 32 3.26 5.55 -13.14
CA ALA A 32 4.15 6.24 -14.06
C ALA A 32 5.58 5.71 -14.01
N ALA A 33 6.08 5.35 -12.83
CA ALA A 33 7.41 4.76 -12.66
C ALA A 33 7.55 3.36 -13.29
N ARG A 34 6.43 2.69 -13.60
CA ARG A 34 6.37 1.32 -14.13
C ARG A 34 5.78 1.21 -15.53
N SER A 35 5.39 2.33 -16.15
CA SER A 35 4.56 2.30 -17.37
C SER A 35 3.25 1.51 -17.20
N GLY A 36 2.76 1.43 -15.96
CA GLY A 36 1.45 0.87 -15.62
C GLY A 36 0.36 1.94 -15.62
N HIS A 37 -0.83 1.56 -15.17
CA HIS A 37 -1.96 2.46 -15.01
C HIS A 37 -2.71 2.21 -13.70
N VAL A 38 -3.60 3.15 -13.36
CA VAL A 38 -4.44 3.07 -12.15
C VAL A 38 -5.80 2.51 -12.52
N GLU A 39 -6.27 1.51 -11.77
CA GLU A 39 -7.60 0.92 -11.90
C GLU A 39 -8.41 1.03 -10.60
N TRP A 40 -9.73 0.95 -10.78
CA TRP A 40 -10.73 0.97 -9.72
C TRP A 40 -11.61 -0.27 -9.86
N GLU A 41 -11.72 -1.09 -8.81
CA GLU A 41 -12.73 -2.15 -8.79
C GLU A 41 -14.08 -1.57 -8.37
N PRO A 42 -15.15 -1.75 -9.17
CA PRO A 42 -16.49 -1.33 -8.79
C PRO A 42 -16.94 -2.10 -7.54
N GLY A 43 -17.22 -1.37 -6.45
CA GLY A 43 -17.63 -1.95 -5.17
C GLY A 43 -16.52 -2.06 -4.13
N ASP A 44 -15.25 -1.87 -4.53
CA ASP A 44 -14.12 -1.72 -3.60
C ASP A 44 -13.55 -0.30 -3.67
N GLU A 45 -14.40 0.65 -3.26
CA GLU A 45 -14.08 2.07 -3.27
C GLU A 45 -12.99 2.44 -2.25
N GLU A 46 -12.47 1.49 -1.48
CA GLU A 46 -11.50 1.72 -0.40
C GLU A 46 -10.05 1.57 -0.84
N TRP A 47 -9.80 1.00 -2.03
CA TRP A 47 -8.46 0.75 -2.56
C TRP A 47 -8.25 1.36 -3.95
N VAL A 48 -7.01 1.77 -4.21
CA VAL A 48 -6.53 2.21 -5.53
C VAL A 48 -5.59 1.15 -6.07
N HIS A 49 -5.86 0.60 -7.26
CA HIS A 49 -5.03 -0.46 -7.84
C HIS A 49 -4.01 0.14 -8.81
N VAL A 50 -2.76 -0.31 -8.71
CA VAL A 50 -1.72 -0.08 -9.71
C VAL A 50 -1.54 -1.36 -10.52
N VAL A 51 -1.68 -1.26 -11.84
CA VAL A 51 -1.69 -2.40 -12.75
C VAL A 51 -0.55 -2.29 -13.77
N ASP A 52 0.23 -3.36 -13.88
CA ASP A 52 1.29 -3.56 -14.88
C ASP A 52 1.20 -5.01 -15.39
N GLY A 53 0.24 -5.25 -16.29
CA GLY A 53 -0.19 -6.60 -16.72
C GLY A 53 -0.95 -7.42 -15.67
N ARG A 54 -0.77 -7.10 -14.39
CA ARG A 54 -1.48 -7.61 -13.21
C ARG A 54 -1.52 -6.53 -12.12
N ILE A 55 -2.32 -6.71 -11.07
CA ILE A 55 -2.26 -5.83 -9.89
C ILE A 55 -0.90 -6.00 -9.21
N VAL A 56 -0.13 -4.91 -9.14
CA VAL A 56 1.20 -4.89 -8.53
C VAL A 56 1.23 -4.09 -7.22
N ALA A 57 0.26 -3.21 -7.01
CA ALA A 57 0.03 -2.58 -5.72
C ALA A 57 -1.44 -2.25 -5.49
N GLN A 58 -1.86 -2.25 -4.22
CA GLN A 58 -3.15 -1.76 -3.78
C GLN A 58 -2.93 -0.73 -2.67
N ILE A 59 -3.48 0.46 -2.81
CA ILE A 59 -3.24 1.58 -1.88
C ILE A 59 -4.54 1.94 -1.20
N SER A 60 -4.55 1.93 0.14
CA SER A 60 -5.76 2.26 0.89
C SER A 60 -6.05 3.76 0.80
N LYS A 61 -7.29 4.12 0.49
CA LYS A 61 -7.76 5.51 0.58
C LYS A 61 -7.92 6.00 2.01
N ARG A 62 -8.08 5.08 2.95
CA ARG A 62 -8.39 5.37 4.37
C ARG A 62 -7.15 5.42 5.24
N PHE A 63 -6.18 4.56 4.96
CA PHE A 63 -4.96 4.45 5.75
C PHE A 63 -3.74 4.64 4.85
N PRO A 64 -2.65 5.26 5.35
CA PRO A 64 -1.39 5.40 4.61
C PRO A 64 -0.68 4.05 4.53
N LEU A 65 -1.29 3.14 3.78
CA LEU A 65 -0.98 1.72 3.70
C LEU A 65 -1.04 1.30 2.24
N ALA A 66 -0.03 0.59 1.78
CA ALA A 66 -0.04 -0.05 0.47
C ALA A 66 0.37 -1.52 0.59
N LEU A 67 -0.37 -2.38 -0.11
CA LEU A 67 -0.02 -3.77 -0.34
C LEU A 67 0.77 -3.82 -1.65
N VAL A 68 1.93 -4.45 -1.65
CA VAL A 68 2.84 -4.42 -2.80
C VAL A 68 3.28 -5.83 -3.17
N VAL A 69 3.30 -6.14 -4.46
CA VAL A 69 3.76 -7.42 -5.00
C VAL A 69 5.13 -7.22 -5.64
N GLY A 70 6.18 -7.74 -5.00
CA GLY A 70 7.56 -7.73 -5.50
C GLY A 70 8.46 -6.64 -4.89
N ASP A 71 9.75 -6.96 -4.74
CA ASP A 71 10.74 -6.12 -4.02
C ASP A 71 11.08 -4.80 -4.73
N ASP A 72 10.89 -4.75 -6.04
CA ASP A 72 11.27 -3.63 -6.88
C ASP A 72 10.35 -2.40 -6.73
N LEU A 73 9.11 -2.59 -6.22
CA LEU A 73 8.13 -1.53 -6.00
C LEU A 73 8.32 -0.82 -4.65
N ALA A 74 8.82 -1.53 -3.65
CA ALA A 74 9.06 -0.94 -2.33
C ALA A 74 10.00 0.28 -2.40
N GLY A 75 11.04 0.19 -3.26
CA GLY A 75 11.95 1.30 -3.51
C GLY A 75 11.30 2.52 -4.17
N VAL A 76 10.27 2.34 -5.00
CA VAL A 76 9.49 3.44 -5.59
C VAL A 76 8.67 4.11 -4.50
N PHE A 77 7.90 3.34 -3.74
CA PHE A 77 7.09 3.86 -2.65
C PHE A 77 7.92 4.62 -1.60
N ARG A 78 9.10 4.13 -1.23
CA ARG A 78 9.98 4.82 -0.27
C ARG A 78 10.48 6.17 -0.77
N ARG A 79 10.73 6.33 -2.07
CA ARG A 79 11.14 7.62 -2.65
C ARG A 79 9.97 8.57 -2.80
N THR A 80 8.83 8.04 -3.19
CA THR A 80 7.64 8.83 -3.51
C THR A 80 6.89 9.25 -2.25
N LEU A 81 6.70 8.33 -1.30
CA LEU A 81 6.02 8.61 -0.04
C LEU A 81 6.55 7.69 1.10
N PRO A 82 7.66 8.06 1.77
CA PRO A 82 8.26 7.23 2.82
C PRO A 82 7.37 7.01 4.05
N GLN A 83 6.27 7.76 4.16
CA GLN A 83 5.32 7.68 5.27
C GLN A 83 4.19 6.67 5.02
N VAL A 84 4.12 6.06 3.82
CA VAL A 84 3.20 4.95 3.55
C VAL A 84 3.82 3.67 4.06
N THR A 85 3.09 2.96 4.90
CA THR A 85 3.49 1.63 5.35
C THR A 85 3.28 0.63 4.22
N LEU A 86 4.32 -0.11 3.92
CA LEU A 86 4.33 -1.10 2.86
C LEU A 86 4.17 -2.47 3.50
N LEU A 87 3.17 -3.19 3.03
CA LEU A 87 3.02 -4.60 3.34
C LEU A 87 3.64 -5.40 2.20
N PRO A 88 4.75 -6.11 2.45
CA PRO A 88 5.15 -7.18 1.55
C PRO A 88 4.01 -8.21 1.60
N HIS A 89 3.67 -8.79 0.45
CA HIS A 89 2.47 -9.60 0.23
C HIS A 89 1.22 -8.77 -0.10
N GLY A 90 1.14 -8.28 -1.33
CA GLY A 90 -0.17 -8.07 -1.96
C GLY A 90 -0.98 -9.37 -2.00
N TRP A 91 -2.31 -9.26 -2.18
CA TRP A 91 -3.19 -10.41 -2.41
C TRP A 91 -2.80 -11.10 -3.72
N SER A 92 -1.80 -11.98 -3.69
CA SER A 92 -1.57 -13.00 -4.71
C SER A 92 -2.25 -14.29 -4.27
N GLU A 93 -2.36 -15.27 -5.16
CA GLU A 93 -2.80 -16.64 -4.81
C GLU A 93 -1.92 -17.32 -3.74
N GLU A 94 -0.81 -16.68 -3.35
CA GLU A 94 0.12 -17.12 -2.30
C GLU A 94 -0.03 -16.33 -0.98
N PHE A 95 -1.00 -15.41 -0.87
CA PHE A 95 -1.29 -14.74 0.40
C PHE A 95 -1.84 -15.77 1.39
N ASP A 96 -1.00 -16.17 2.35
CA ASP A 96 -1.39 -17.00 3.48
C ASP A 96 -1.87 -16.10 4.64
N PRO A 97 -3.19 -15.98 4.88
CA PRO A 97 -3.71 -15.18 5.98
C PRO A 97 -3.30 -15.71 7.35
N GLU A 98 -2.93 -17.00 7.46
CA GLU A 98 -2.42 -17.58 8.70
C GLU A 98 -0.93 -17.25 8.93
N GLY A 99 -0.20 -16.96 7.85
CA GLY A 99 1.18 -16.48 7.88
C GLY A 99 1.33 -14.98 8.11
N PHE A 100 0.27 -14.19 7.86
CA PHE A 100 0.28 -12.74 8.03
C PHE A 100 0.23 -12.33 9.51
N SER A 101 1.26 -11.61 9.95
CA SER A 101 1.41 -11.10 11.31
C SER A 101 1.45 -9.58 11.35
N ALA A 102 1.00 -9.00 12.47
CA ALA A 102 1.20 -7.56 12.72
C ALA A 102 2.69 -7.14 12.75
N LEU A 103 3.62 -8.09 12.80
CA LEU A 103 5.06 -7.85 12.64
C LEU A 103 5.46 -7.53 11.19
N ASP A 104 4.70 -8.02 10.20
CA ASP A 104 4.96 -7.77 8.78
C ASP A 104 4.65 -6.32 8.38
N LEU A 105 3.85 -5.61 9.18
CA LEU A 105 3.64 -4.16 9.10
C LEU A 105 4.90 -3.34 9.45
N PHE A 106 5.90 -3.95 10.08
CA PHE A 106 7.11 -3.27 10.55
C PHE A 106 8.37 -3.60 9.75
N LEU A 107 8.26 -4.36 8.66
CA LEU A 107 9.38 -4.56 7.75
C LEU A 107 9.62 -3.26 6.96
N GLU A 108 10.43 -2.40 7.60
CA GLU A 108 11.12 -1.22 7.09
C GLU A 108 10.34 0.11 7.10
N THR A 109 9.99 0.55 8.32
CA THR A 109 10.01 1.98 8.65
C THR A 109 11.42 2.34 9.17
N ALA A 110 12.30 2.77 8.27
CA ALA A 110 13.62 3.32 8.60
C ALA A 110 13.69 4.79 8.20
#